data_AF-A0A073IT74-F1
#
_entry.id   AF-A0A073IT74-F1
#
_cell.length_a   1.000
_cell.length_b   1.000
_cell.length_c   1.000
_cell.angle_alpha   90.00
_cell.angle_beta   90.00
_cell.angle_gamma   90.00
#
_symmetry.space_group_name_H-M   'P 1'
#
loop_
_entity.id
_entity.type
_entity.pdbx_description
1 polymer ?
#
loop_
_entity_poly.entity_id
_entity_poly.type
_entity_poly.pdbx_seq_one_letter_code
_entity_poly.pdbx_strand_id
1 'polypeptide(L)'
;MQPHHNHDHTSDTANGQRKAFVADQEYDHIERNTLETCRVFFVSFNQPETQFWMHAYRFCESVYSKTHGAAISQATLSMLNAMRYARPHTFNFTDPRCSRCSQYITPEERYLIDSFRHIRHQRLQQAQMTAMLLCEGKDPSAFLSSAKILSDHLVSVVDTAQSGKACLYNS
;
A
#
# COMPACT_ATOMS: atom_id res chain seq x y z
N MET A 1 36.00 32.36 7.41
CA MET A 1 35.87 32.05 5.98
C MET A 1 35.44 30.59 5.89
N GLN A 2 34.13 30.33 5.79
CA GLN A 2 33.57 28.97 5.68
C GLN A 2 33.18 28.73 4.22
N PRO A 3 33.45 27.55 3.65
CA PRO A 3 32.99 27.24 2.30
C PRO A 3 31.52 26.82 2.37
N HIS A 4 30.64 27.61 1.75
CA HIS A 4 29.27 27.21 1.46
C HIS A 4 29.31 26.02 0.50
N HIS A 5 28.95 24.84 0.99
CA HIS A 5 28.60 23.71 0.14
C HIS A 5 27.31 24.05 -0.61
N ASN A 6 27.48 24.45 -1.86
CA ASN A 6 26.42 24.69 -2.82
C ASN A 6 25.82 23.33 -3.17
N HIS A 7 24.67 22.97 -2.58
CA HIS A 7 23.90 21.83 -3.04
C HIS A 7 23.26 22.20 -4.37
N ASP A 8 23.96 21.82 -5.43
CA ASP A 8 23.54 21.98 -6.82
C ASP A 8 22.23 21.21 -7.06
N HIS A 9 21.15 21.96 -7.23
CA HIS A 9 19.81 21.44 -7.55
C HIS A 9 19.64 21.32 -9.06
N THR A 10 20.47 20.52 -9.72
CA THR A 10 20.23 20.14 -11.12
C THR A 10 20.79 18.77 -11.44
N SER A 11 19.94 17.74 -11.38
CA SER A 11 19.87 16.63 -12.38
C SER A 11 18.93 15.53 -11.88
N ASP A 12 17.62 15.68 -12.10
CA ASP A 12 16.63 14.60 -11.82
C ASP A 12 15.94 14.16 -13.12
N THR A 13 16.71 14.08 -14.20
CA THR A 13 16.30 13.57 -15.52
C THR A 13 17.38 12.67 -16.09
N ALA A 14 17.56 11.48 -15.51
CA ALA A 14 18.38 10.42 -16.10
C ALA A 14 17.55 9.22 -16.58
N ASN A 15 16.23 9.23 -16.39
CA ASN A 15 15.35 8.23 -17.02
C ASN A 15 13.99 8.87 -17.32
N GLY A 16 13.63 9.00 -18.59
CA GLY A 16 12.48 9.78 -19.10
C GLY A 16 11.08 9.24 -18.75
N GLN A 17 10.90 8.61 -17.60
CA GLN A 17 9.58 8.25 -17.08
C GLN A 17 9.03 9.40 -16.24
N ARG A 18 7.90 9.99 -16.69
CA ARG A 18 7.13 10.92 -15.87
C ARG A 18 6.77 10.25 -14.54
N LYS A 19 7.23 10.80 -13.42
CA LYS A 19 6.80 10.37 -12.08
C LYS A 19 5.30 10.62 -11.98
N ALA A 20 4.51 9.58 -11.72
CA ALA A 20 3.06 9.70 -11.57
C ALA A 20 2.72 10.10 -10.14
N PHE A 21 1.78 11.01 -9.96
CA PHE A 21 1.30 11.38 -8.62
C PHE A 21 0.24 10.40 -8.12
N VAL A 22 0.27 10.13 -6.81
CA VAL A 22 -0.80 9.39 -6.12
C VAL A 22 -2.14 10.12 -6.26
N ALA A 23 -2.11 11.46 -6.23
CA ALA A 23 -3.30 12.30 -6.34
C ALA A 23 -4.03 12.16 -7.69
N ASP A 24 -3.30 11.86 -8.76
CA ASP A 24 -3.84 11.67 -10.11
C ASP A 24 -4.48 10.29 -10.30
N GLN A 25 -4.34 9.39 -9.32
CA GLN A 25 -4.97 8.07 -9.37
C GLN A 25 -6.38 8.13 -8.77
N GLU A 26 -7.30 7.37 -9.37
CA GLU A 26 -8.68 7.21 -8.87
C GLU A 26 -8.76 6.25 -7.66
N TYR A 27 -7.86 6.44 -6.69
CA TYR A 27 -7.82 5.67 -5.45
C TYR A 27 -8.67 6.34 -4.39
N ASP A 28 -9.55 5.57 -3.77
CA ASP A 28 -10.29 5.99 -2.59
C ASP A 28 -9.39 6.00 -1.36
N HIS A 29 -9.97 6.39 -0.21
CA HIS A 29 -9.23 6.46 1.04
C HIS A 29 -8.69 5.11 1.51
N ILE A 30 -9.37 4.00 1.20
CA ILE A 30 -8.91 2.66 1.55
C ILE A 30 -7.72 2.27 0.69
N GLU A 31 -7.77 2.47 -0.63
CA GLU A 31 -6.60 2.20 -1.48
C GLU A 31 -5.37 3.04 -1.07
N ARG A 32 -5.57 4.33 -0.75
CA ARG A 32 -4.49 5.22 -0.30
C ARG A 32 -3.92 4.78 1.05
N ASN A 33 -4.77 4.42 2.00
CA ASN A 33 -4.33 3.94 3.32
C ASN A 33 -3.61 2.58 3.20
N THR A 34 -4.07 1.69 2.33
CA THR A 34 -3.39 0.43 2.05
C THR A 34 -2.01 0.68 1.43
N LEU A 35 -1.90 1.59 0.46
CA LEU A 35 -0.60 2.00 -0.11
C LEU A 35 0.37 2.49 0.95
N GLU A 36 -0.09 3.38 1.84
CA GLU A 36 0.74 3.92 2.91
C GLU A 36 1.19 2.81 3.88
N THR A 37 0.27 1.92 4.26
CA THR A 37 0.59 0.76 5.11
C THR A 37 1.63 -0.15 4.45
N CYS A 38 1.49 -0.41 3.14
CA CYS A 38 2.45 -1.20 2.37
C CYS A 38 3.84 -0.55 2.37
N ARG A 39 3.92 0.76 2.14
CA ARG A 39 5.18 1.52 2.17
C ARG A 39 5.88 1.41 3.52
N VAL A 40 5.14 1.50 4.63
CA VAL A 40 5.71 1.32 5.98
C VAL A 40 6.28 -0.09 6.15
N PHE A 41 5.59 -1.13 5.69
CA PHE A 41 6.14 -2.48 5.71
C PHE A 41 7.37 -2.64 4.81
N PHE A 42 7.39 -2.03 3.63
CA PHE A 42 8.56 -2.07 2.75
C PHE A 42 9.80 -1.40 3.39
N VAL A 43 9.63 -0.26 4.07
CA VAL A 43 10.72 0.32 4.89
C VAL A 43 11.18 -0.68 5.96
N SER A 44 10.24 -1.35 6.62
CA SER A 44 10.54 -2.34 7.67
C SER A 44 11.29 -3.57 7.14
N PHE A 45 10.99 -4.00 5.92
CA PHE A 45 11.72 -5.08 5.26
C PHE A 45 13.12 -4.67 4.83
N ASN A 46 13.29 -3.40 4.44
CA ASN A 46 14.57 -2.84 4.05
C ASN A 46 15.47 -2.49 5.26
N GLN A 47 14.87 -2.20 6.43
CA GLN A 47 15.54 -1.76 7.66
C GLN A 47 14.99 -2.50 8.90
N PRO A 48 15.13 -3.84 8.98
CA PRO A 48 14.47 -4.66 10.01
C PRO A 48 14.87 -4.31 11.45
N GLU A 49 16.08 -3.79 11.66
CA GLU A 49 16.61 -3.35 12.96
C GLU A 49 15.85 -2.18 13.59
N THR A 50 15.12 -1.40 12.78
CA THR A 50 14.42 -0.19 13.22
C THR A 50 13.06 -0.45 13.86
N GLN A 51 12.57 -1.70 13.79
CA GLN A 51 11.22 -2.09 14.22
C GLN A 51 10.11 -1.22 13.61
N PHE A 52 10.33 -0.65 12.43
CA PHE A 52 9.41 0.30 11.79
C PHE A 52 8.03 -0.31 11.49
N TRP A 53 7.91 -1.64 11.51
CA TRP A 53 6.65 -2.36 11.29
C TRP A 53 5.59 -1.98 12.33
N MET A 54 5.97 -1.55 13.54
CA MET A 54 5.03 -1.05 14.54
C MET A 54 4.26 0.19 14.07
N HIS A 55 4.84 1.00 13.18
CA HIS A 55 4.16 2.15 12.61
C HIS A 55 2.99 1.74 11.71
N ALA A 56 3.05 0.59 11.05
CA ALA A 56 1.95 0.10 10.21
C ALA A 56 0.73 -0.23 11.08
N TYR A 57 0.94 -0.91 12.21
CA TYR A 57 -0.13 -1.21 13.17
C TYR A 57 -0.75 0.08 13.73
N ARG A 58 0.08 1.01 14.22
CA ARG A 58 -0.41 2.30 14.73
C ARG A 58 -1.16 3.10 13.68
N PHE A 59 -0.68 3.11 12.44
CA PHE A 59 -1.35 3.78 11.33
C PHE A 59 -2.74 3.17 11.09
N CYS A 60 -2.83 1.85 10.88
CA CYS A 60 -4.10 1.17 10.66
C CYS A 60 -5.08 1.34 11.83
N GLU A 61 -4.61 1.28 13.08
CA GLU A 61 -5.45 1.52 14.26
C GLU A 61 -6.03 2.94 14.28
N SER A 62 -5.25 3.92 13.80
CA SER A 62 -5.70 5.31 13.73
C SER A 62 -6.76 5.53 12.64
N VAL A 63 -6.68 4.82 11.51
CA VAL A 63 -7.61 5.00 10.38
C VAL A 63 -8.81 4.04 10.38
N TYR A 64 -8.70 2.86 11.01
CA TYR A 64 -9.72 1.81 10.97
C TYR A 64 -10.25 1.40 12.35
N SER A 65 -9.88 2.10 13.44
CA SER A 65 -10.09 1.73 14.86
C SER A 65 -9.10 0.68 15.38
N LYS A 66 -8.90 0.68 16.71
CA LYS A 66 -8.02 -0.30 17.39
C LYS A 66 -8.44 -1.75 17.15
N THR A 67 -9.74 -2.02 17.15
CA THR A 67 -10.29 -3.38 17.01
C THR A 67 -9.97 -3.99 15.64
N HIS A 68 -9.97 -3.18 14.58
CA HIS A 68 -9.78 -3.67 13.21
C HIS A 68 -8.38 -3.39 12.66
N GLY A 69 -7.71 -2.34 13.14
CA GLY A 69 -6.41 -1.89 12.64
C GLY A 69 -5.32 -2.96 12.72
N ALA A 70 -5.29 -3.74 13.81
CA ALA A 70 -4.34 -4.84 13.95
C ALA A 70 -4.59 -5.97 12.93
N ALA A 71 -5.85 -6.35 12.71
CA ALA A 71 -6.21 -7.38 11.73
C ALA A 71 -5.90 -6.93 10.29
N ILE A 72 -6.20 -5.68 9.96
CA ILE A 72 -5.89 -5.09 8.64
C ILE A 72 -4.39 -5.01 8.41
N SER A 73 -3.61 -4.62 9.42
CA SER A 73 -2.14 -4.59 9.34
C SER A 73 -1.58 -5.98 9.11
N GLN A 74 -2.07 -6.97 9.84
CA GLN A 74 -1.66 -8.36 9.68
C GLN A 74 -2.01 -8.91 8.29
N ALA A 75 -3.24 -8.68 7.82
CA ALA A 75 -3.66 -9.11 6.49
C ALA A 75 -2.86 -8.43 5.37
N THR A 76 -2.52 -7.14 5.55
CA THR A 76 -1.61 -6.42 4.65
C THR A 76 -0.23 -7.05 4.65
N LEU A 77 0.35 -7.35 5.81
CA LEU A 77 1.65 -8.01 5.92
C LEU A 77 1.66 -9.39 5.23
N SER A 78 0.62 -10.19 5.44
CA SER A 78 0.45 -11.49 4.77
C SER A 78 0.39 -11.34 3.25
N MET A 79 -0.38 -10.37 2.75
CA MET A 79 -0.44 -10.06 1.32
C MET A 79 0.95 -9.70 0.74
N LEU A 80 1.72 -8.86 1.44
CA LEU A 80 3.04 -8.46 0.99
C LEU A 80 4.06 -9.60 1.02
N ASN A 81 4.03 -10.45 2.04
CA ASN A 81 4.90 -11.63 2.10
C ASN A 81 4.59 -12.61 0.97
N ALA A 82 3.31 -12.84 0.66
CA ALA A 82 2.92 -13.69 -0.47
C ALA A 82 3.41 -13.10 -1.81
N MET A 83 3.29 -11.78 -2.00
CA MET A 83 3.84 -11.10 -3.18
C MET A 83 5.36 -11.26 -3.27
N ARG A 84 6.09 -11.02 -2.17
CA ARG A 84 7.55 -11.12 -2.13
C ARG A 84 8.07 -12.52 -2.42
N TYR A 85 7.32 -13.55 -2.01
CA TYR A 85 7.68 -14.94 -2.30
C TYR A 85 7.48 -15.29 -3.78
N ALA A 86 6.44 -14.75 -4.42
CA ALA A 86 6.17 -14.98 -5.83
C ALA A 86 7.12 -14.20 -6.75
N ARG A 87 7.57 -13.01 -6.32
CA ARG A 87 8.39 -12.12 -7.15
C ARG A 87 9.85 -12.56 -7.24
N PRO A 88 10.44 -12.59 -8.45
CA PRO A 88 11.86 -12.91 -8.61
C PRO A 88 12.79 -11.71 -8.34
N HIS A 89 12.32 -10.48 -8.51
CA HIS A 89 13.13 -9.26 -8.36
C HIS A 89 12.67 -8.36 -7.20
N THR A 90 13.53 -7.40 -6.87
CA THR A 90 13.27 -6.40 -5.83
C THR A 90 12.08 -5.52 -6.20
N PHE A 91 11.29 -5.16 -5.19
CA PHE A 91 10.14 -4.28 -5.33
C PHE A 91 10.55 -2.81 -5.13
N ASN A 92 10.30 -1.95 -6.11
CA ASN A 92 10.55 -0.51 -5.99
C ASN A 92 9.37 0.19 -5.31
N PHE A 93 9.65 0.94 -4.25
CA PHE A 93 8.66 1.70 -3.50
C PHE A 93 9.20 3.10 -3.15
N THR A 94 8.30 4.02 -2.84
CA THR A 94 8.68 5.35 -2.34
C THR A 94 8.73 5.36 -0.82
N ASP A 95 9.70 6.08 -0.25
CA ASP A 95 9.81 6.21 1.21
C ASP A 95 8.66 7.09 1.75
N PRO A 96 7.77 6.54 2.62
CA PRO A 96 6.65 7.29 3.18
C PRO A 96 7.09 8.43 4.10
N ARG A 97 8.32 8.39 4.63
CA ARG A 97 8.89 9.42 5.51
C ARG A 97 9.34 10.67 4.74
N CYS A 98 9.52 10.58 3.43
CA CYS A 98 9.90 11.70 2.60
C CYS A 98 8.66 12.38 2.01
N SER A 99 8.36 13.60 2.49
CA SER A 99 7.18 14.38 2.09
C SER A 99 7.09 14.68 0.59
N ARG A 100 8.23 14.66 -0.12
CA ARG A 100 8.28 14.81 -1.58
C ARG A 100 8.10 13.46 -2.29
N CYS A 101 8.78 12.41 -1.85
CA CYS A 101 8.73 11.11 -2.53
C CYS A 101 7.37 10.44 -2.38
N SER A 102 6.73 10.55 -1.21
CA SER A 102 5.44 9.91 -0.93
C SER A 102 4.28 10.41 -1.80
N GLN A 103 4.44 11.56 -2.45
CA GLN A 103 3.47 12.11 -3.40
C GLN A 103 3.43 11.35 -4.73
N TYR A 104 4.50 10.62 -5.06
CA TYR A 104 4.61 9.85 -6.29
C TYR A 104 4.25 8.39 -6.08
N ILE A 105 3.93 7.68 -7.16
CA ILE A 105 3.70 6.24 -7.15
C ILE A 105 4.59 5.53 -8.18
N THR A 106 5.25 4.46 -7.76
CA THR A 106 6.04 3.61 -8.67
C THR A 106 5.13 2.73 -9.53
N PRO A 107 5.59 2.22 -10.69
CA PRO A 107 4.84 1.22 -11.45
C PRO A 107 4.45 0.00 -10.62
N GLU A 108 5.35 -0.48 -9.76
CA GLU A 108 5.15 -1.66 -8.93
C GLU A 108 4.13 -1.43 -7.81
N GLU A 109 4.17 -0.26 -7.17
CA GLU A 109 3.14 0.19 -6.23
C GLU A 109 1.78 0.27 -6.91
N ARG A 110 1.74 0.77 -8.15
CA ARG A 110 0.50 0.84 -8.92
C ARG A 110 -0.07 -0.54 -9.21
N TYR A 111 0.74 -1.49 -9.69
CA TYR A 111 0.25 -2.87 -9.90
C TYR A 111 -0.25 -3.50 -8.59
N LEU A 112 0.42 -3.23 -7.47
CA LEU A 112 0.04 -3.78 -6.17
C LEU A 112 -1.36 -3.28 -5.76
N ILE A 113 -1.57 -1.97 -5.85
CA ILE A 113 -2.82 -1.33 -5.44
C ILE A 113 -3.94 -1.56 -6.45
N ASP A 114 -3.65 -1.58 -7.75
CA ASP A 114 -4.65 -1.88 -8.78
C ASP A 114 -5.13 -3.33 -8.68
N SER A 115 -4.24 -4.30 -8.45
CA SER A 115 -4.65 -5.69 -8.17
C SER A 115 -5.58 -5.77 -6.96
N PHE A 116 -5.24 -5.08 -5.87
CA PHE A 116 -6.06 -5.05 -4.67
C PHE A 116 -7.41 -4.34 -4.88
N ARG A 117 -7.41 -3.20 -5.57
CA ARG A 117 -8.61 -2.45 -5.97
C ARG A 117 -9.54 -3.32 -6.82
N HIS A 118 -8.99 -4.08 -7.77
CA HIS A 118 -9.78 -5.01 -8.58
C HIS A 118 -10.44 -6.11 -7.74
N ILE A 119 -9.74 -6.65 -6.73
CA ILE A 119 -10.33 -7.61 -5.79
C ILE A 119 -11.49 -6.99 -5.01
N ARG A 120 -11.30 -5.79 -4.46
CA ARG A 120 -12.36 -5.04 -3.74
C ARG A 120 -13.61 -4.83 -4.59
N HIS A 121 -13.43 -4.56 -5.89
CA HIS A 121 -14.53 -4.38 -6.84
C HIS A 121 -15.01 -5.67 -7.52
N GLN A 122 -14.61 -6.85 -7.04
CA GLN A 122 -15.01 -8.16 -7.60
C GLN A 122 -14.61 -8.35 -9.07
N ARG A 123 -13.58 -7.65 -9.54
CA ARG A 123 -13.03 -7.71 -10.90
C ARG A 123 -11.88 -8.72 -10.98
N LEU A 124 -12.18 -10.00 -10.74
CA LEU A 124 -11.16 -11.03 -10.51
C LEU A 124 -10.22 -11.27 -11.70
N GLN A 125 -10.71 -11.15 -12.94
CA GLN A 125 -9.87 -11.31 -14.13
C GLN A 125 -8.83 -10.18 -14.24
N GLN A 126 -9.25 -8.94 -14.00
CA GLN A 126 -8.35 -7.78 -13.98
C GLN A 126 -7.37 -7.87 -12.81
N ALA A 127 -7.83 -8.35 -11.65
CA ALA A 127 -6.94 -8.63 -10.52
C ALA A 127 -5.86 -9.64 -10.88
N GLN A 128 -6.22 -10.76 -11.52
CA GLN A 128 -5.29 -11.79 -11.97
C GLN A 128 -4.27 -11.24 -12.96
N MET A 129 -4.72 -10.54 -14.01
CA MET A 129 -3.82 -9.98 -15.03
C MET A 129 -2.85 -8.97 -14.43
N THR A 130 -3.34 -8.07 -13.58
CA THR A 130 -2.50 -7.06 -12.92
C THR A 130 -1.54 -7.72 -11.93
N ALA A 131 -1.99 -8.77 -11.23
CA ALA A 131 -1.15 -9.51 -10.30
C ALA A 131 -0.09 -10.36 -11.02
N MET A 132 -0.33 -10.80 -12.25
CA MET A 132 0.69 -11.42 -13.09
C MET A 132 1.79 -10.43 -13.48
N LEU A 133 1.45 -9.17 -13.77
CA LEU A 133 2.44 -8.11 -14.00
C LEU A 133 3.22 -7.80 -12.71
N LEU A 134 2.52 -7.75 -11.58
CA LEU A 134 3.12 -7.65 -10.26
C LEU A 134 4.07 -8.82 -9.98
N CYS A 135 3.67 -10.06 -10.18
CA CYS A 135 4.52 -11.22 -9.91
C CYS A 135 5.49 -11.55 -11.06
N GLU A 136 5.60 -10.67 -12.07
CA GLU A 136 6.52 -10.82 -13.20
C GLU A 136 6.37 -12.17 -13.92
N GLY A 137 5.13 -12.60 -14.11
CA GLY A 137 4.76 -13.85 -14.77
C GLY A 137 4.77 -15.10 -13.86
N LYS A 138 5.14 -14.97 -12.58
CA LYS A 138 5.01 -16.05 -11.59
C LYS A 138 3.60 -16.14 -11.05
N ASP A 139 3.28 -17.31 -10.48
CA ASP A 139 1.95 -17.61 -9.93
C ASP A 139 1.54 -16.61 -8.83
N PRO A 140 0.49 -15.79 -9.04
CA PRO A 140 0.05 -14.80 -8.08
C PRO A 140 -1.01 -15.32 -7.10
N SER A 141 -1.35 -16.62 -7.14
CA SER A 141 -2.50 -17.18 -6.41
C SER A 141 -2.46 -16.92 -4.90
N ALA A 142 -1.28 -17.07 -4.27
CA ALA A 142 -1.10 -16.82 -2.84
C ALA A 142 -1.26 -15.33 -2.48
N PHE A 143 -0.79 -14.43 -3.36
CA PHE A 143 -0.95 -12.99 -3.21
C PHE A 143 -2.43 -12.60 -3.33
N LEU A 144 -3.13 -13.08 -4.37
CA LEU A 144 -4.54 -12.79 -4.60
C LEU A 144 -5.43 -13.30 -3.45
N SER A 145 -5.16 -14.50 -2.94
CA SER A 145 -5.87 -15.07 -1.80
C SER A 145 -5.69 -14.21 -0.55
N SER A 146 -4.46 -13.76 -0.28
CA SER A 146 -4.16 -12.90 0.88
C SER A 146 -4.76 -11.49 0.72
N ALA A 147 -4.75 -10.94 -0.49
CA ALA A 147 -5.37 -9.67 -0.81
C ALA A 147 -6.90 -9.72 -0.69
N LYS A 148 -7.52 -10.86 -0.98
CA LYS A 148 -8.95 -11.11 -0.74
C LYS A 148 -9.28 -11.11 0.75
N ILE A 149 -8.47 -11.76 1.59
CA ILE A 149 -8.63 -11.71 3.05
C ILE A 149 -8.55 -10.27 3.57
N LEU A 150 -7.58 -9.48 3.08
CA LEU A 150 -7.48 -8.05 3.41
C LEU A 150 -8.74 -7.29 3.00
N SER A 151 -9.25 -7.53 1.78
CA SER A 151 -10.50 -6.92 1.30
C SER A 151 -11.68 -7.24 2.21
N ASP A 152 -11.80 -8.51 2.66
CA ASP A 152 -12.89 -8.95 3.52
C ASP A 152 -12.87 -8.24 4.89
N HIS A 153 -11.67 -8.07 5.48
CA HIS A 153 -11.53 -7.28 6.72
C HIS A 153 -11.95 -5.82 6.55
N LEU A 154 -11.67 -5.22 5.39
CA LEU A 154 -12.02 -3.83 5.11
C LEU A 154 -13.52 -3.63 4.87
N VAL A 155 -14.22 -4.62 4.32
CA VAL A 155 -15.69 -4.62 4.22
C VAL A 155 -16.32 -4.58 5.61
N SER A 156 -15.85 -5.41 6.54
CA SER A 156 -16.38 -5.43 7.91
C SER A 156 -16.24 -4.08 8.64
N VAL A 157 -15.19 -3.31 8.36
CA VAL A 157 -15.01 -1.96 8.91
C VAL A 157 -16.05 -0.98 8.37
N VAL A 158 -16.30 -1.01 7.05
CA VAL A 158 -17.27 -0.13 6.40
C VAL A 158 -18.67 -0.42 6.90
N ASP A 159 -19.04 -1.69 7.05
CA ASP A 159 -20.35 -2.09 7.57
C ASP A 159 -20.56 -1.62 9.02
N THR A 160 -19.54 -1.80 9.87
CA THR A 160 -19.60 -1.34 11.28
C THR A 160 -19.74 0.18 11.38
N ALA A 161 -19.05 0.94 10.53
CA ALA A 161 -19.14 2.39 10.49
C ALA A 161 -20.52 2.90 10.02
N GLN A 162 -21.21 2.15 9.17
CA GLN A 162 -22.57 2.47 8.73
C GLN A 162 -23.62 2.11 9.79
N SER A 163 -23.50 0.96 10.45
CA SER A 163 -24.39 0.55 11.54
C SER A 163 -24.30 1.48 12.77
N GLY A 164 -23.10 1.95 13.12
CA GLY A 164 -22.92 2.89 14.24
C GLY A 164 -23.55 4.27 14.00
N LYS A 165 -23.62 4.73 12.74
CA LYS A 165 -24.33 5.97 12.38
C LYS A 165 -25.85 5.80 12.42
N ALA A 166 -26.38 4.62 12.13
CA ALA A 166 -27.81 4.35 12.17
C ALA A 166 -28.37 4.38 13.62
N CYS A 167 -27.59 3.98 14.62
CA CYS A 167 -28.01 4.04 16.03
C CYS A 167 -28.08 5.47 16.60
N LEU A 168 -27.33 6.43 16.06
CA LEU A 168 -27.28 7.80 16.58
C LEU A 168 -28.41 8.73 16.09
N TYR A 169 -29.26 8.27 15.17
CA TYR A 169 -30.39 9.04 14.64
C TYR A 169 -31.76 8.63 15.21
N ASN A 170 -31.81 7.66 16.12
CA ASN A 170 -33.05 7.18 16.77
C ASN A 170 -33.02 7.39 18.31
N SER A 171 -32.30 8.38 18.81
CA SER A 171 -32.24 8.74 20.24
C SER A 171 -32.87 10.10 20.50
#